data_AF-A0A7C7VSC4-F1
#
_entry.id   AF-A0A7C7VSC4-F1
#
_cell.length_a   1.000
_cell.length_b   1.000
_cell.length_c   1.000
_cell.angle_alpha   90.00
_cell.angle_beta   90.00
_cell.angle_gamma   90.00
#
_symmetry.space_group_name_H-M   'P 1'
#
loop_
_entity.id
_entity.type
_entity.pdbx_description
1 polymer ?
#
loop_
_entity_poly.entity_id
_entity_poly.type
_entity_poly.pdbx_seq_one_letter_code
_entity_poly.pdbx_strand_id
1 'polypeptide(L)'
;MSRLKMGTAKTSQFSLSSPDLLKLKYYLINTISRELEGSDIPYEERKKYAIERLDDIYKRANINLPEDMRKRMFNEVGNELFGFGPIQKLLNDVSITEVMVNGPKSVYVERDGKLIKTSVMFEDDAHVRRIIERIIAPLGRRIDEESPTVDARLPDGSRVNAVIPPVAIDGPIITIRKFSEDKLGVSDLINFGSLTQNMAEFLRACVATRLNIIISGGTGSGKTTLLNVLSGYIPEDERIVTIEDAAELQLQQDHVVRLETKPPDAEGGGEITIRNLVKNSLRMRPDRIIVGEVRGGEALDMLQAMNTGHDGSLATVHANSPRDALARLATLVLMAGMDLPVDVVNKQIASAVDLIVQQTRLKDGSRKVVAVSEVAGMEGDTIILSDIFKFKQEGIRDGKIIGQTEPTGLRPMFASKLEDAGFKLGADVFGANISEMLASNRNRKRRRR
;
A
#
# COMPACT_ATOMS: atom_id res chain seq x y z
N MET A 1 -56.36 -55.78 -34.71
CA MET A 1 -56.27 -54.29 -34.69
C MET A 1 -56.76 -53.85 -33.32
N SER A 2 -56.09 -53.09 -32.46
CA SER A 2 -55.01 -52.11 -32.61
C SER A 2 -54.24 -52.00 -31.28
N ARG A 3 -52.93 -51.72 -31.39
CA ARG A 3 -51.97 -51.57 -30.28
C ARG A 3 -52.26 -50.31 -29.45
N LEU A 4 -52.31 -50.43 -28.12
CA LEU A 4 -52.22 -49.29 -27.19
C LEU A 4 -50.77 -48.79 -27.13
N LYS A 5 -50.58 -47.52 -27.48
CA LYS A 5 -49.31 -46.79 -27.41
C LYS A 5 -48.94 -46.54 -25.94
N MET A 6 -47.72 -46.95 -25.55
CA MET A 6 -47.04 -46.42 -24.37
C MET A 6 -46.71 -44.94 -24.61
N GLY A 7 -47.29 -44.06 -23.78
CA GLY A 7 -46.88 -42.68 -23.67
C GLY A 7 -45.73 -42.57 -22.65
N THR A 8 -44.57 -42.11 -23.13
CA THR A 8 -43.40 -41.76 -22.31
C THR A 8 -43.74 -40.66 -21.31
N ALA A 9 -43.50 -40.92 -20.03
CA ALA A 9 -43.61 -39.92 -18.97
C ALA A 9 -42.61 -38.78 -19.24
N LYS A 10 -43.12 -37.55 -19.41
CA LYS A 10 -42.31 -36.34 -19.43
C LYS A 10 -41.75 -36.09 -18.02
N THR A 11 -40.45 -36.18 -17.86
CA THR A 11 -39.71 -35.61 -16.74
C THR A 11 -39.96 -34.10 -16.73
N SER A 12 -40.79 -33.62 -15.80
CA SER A 12 -41.02 -32.19 -15.60
C SER A 12 -39.73 -31.56 -15.06
N GLN A 13 -39.04 -30.79 -15.90
CA GLN A 13 -37.96 -29.91 -15.48
C GLN A 13 -38.54 -28.83 -14.57
N PHE A 14 -38.29 -28.92 -13.26
CA PHE A 14 -38.55 -27.83 -12.33
C PHE A 14 -37.54 -26.71 -12.60
N SER A 15 -37.94 -25.65 -13.29
CA SER A 15 -37.17 -24.40 -13.32
C SER A 15 -37.45 -23.65 -12.02
N LEU A 16 -36.46 -23.59 -11.12
CA LEU A 16 -36.59 -22.84 -9.87
C LEU A 16 -36.68 -21.34 -10.14
N SER A 17 -37.64 -20.66 -9.51
CA SER A 17 -37.74 -19.20 -9.57
C SER A 17 -36.61 -18.55 -8.73
N SER A 18 -36.28 -17.28 -8.97
CA SER A 18 -35.26 -16.57 -8.18
C SER A 18 -35.51 -16.61 -6.66
N PRO A 19 -36.76 -16.46 -6.17
CA PRO A 19 -37.08 -16.67 -4.76
C PRO A 19 -36.81 -18.09 -4.25
N ASP A 20 -37.03 -19.12 -5.06
CA ASP A 20 -36.81 -20.51 -4.64
C ASP A 20 -35.32 -20.87 -4.58
N LEU A 21 -34.51 -20.30 -5.50
CA LEU A 21 -33.05 -20.38 -5.43
C LEU A 21 -32.51 -19.75 -4.15
N LEU A 22 -33.07 -18.61 -3.74
CA LEU A 22 -32.67 -17.94 -2.51
C LEU A 22 -33.01 -18.79 -1.27
N LYS A 23 -34.22 -19.37 -1.21
CA LYS A 23 -34.61 -20.30 -0.14
C LYS A 23 -33.70 -21.52 -0.08
N LEU A 24 -33.35 -22.09 -1.24
CA LEU A 24 -32.42 -23.20 -1.33
C LEU A 24 -31.04 -22.81 -0.79
N LYS A 25 -30.53 -21.63 -1.17
CA LYS A 25 -29.25 -21.09 -0.64
C LYS A 25 -29.27 -21.04 0.89
N TYR A 26 -30.31 -20.44 1.48
CA TYR A 26 -30.45 -20.36 2.94
C TYR A 26 -30.55 -21.73 3.61
N TYR A 27 -31.31 -22.64 3.02
CA TYR A 27 -31.42 -24.01 3.53
C TYR A 27 -30.06 -24.70 3.57
N LEU A 28 -29.27 -24.58 2.49
CA LEU A 28 -27.93 -25.16 2.42
C LEU A 28 -26.98 -24.55 3.45
N ILE A 29 -26.95 -23.21 3.55
CA ILE A 29 -26.11 -22.50 4.54
C ILE A 29 -26.45 -22.94 5.96
N ASN A 30 -27.73 -22.86 6.35
CA ASN A 30 -28.15 -23.17 7.71
C ASN A 30 -27.92 -24.65 8.07
N THR A 31 -28.11 -25.56 7.12
CA THR A 31 -27.89 -26.99 7.35
C THR A 31 -26.42 -27.27 7.62
N ILE A 32 -25.54 -26.73 6.78
CA ILE A 32 -24.10 -26.97 6.90
C ILE A 32 -23.52 -26.26 8.12
N SER A 33 -23.93 -25.03 8.41
CA SER A 33 -23.48 -24.32 9.62
C SER A 33 -23.78 -25.12 10.89
N ARG A 34 -25.00 -25.66 11.03
CA ARG A 34 -25.37 -26.48 12.19
C ARG A 34 -24.58 -27.78 12.28
N GLU A 35 -24.35 -28.45 11.14
CA GLU A 35 -23.52 -29.66 11.12
C GLU A 35 -22.08 -29.35 11.56
N LEU A 36 -21.51 -28.22 11.10
CA LEU A 36 -20.16 -27.81 11.46
C LEU A 36 -20.03 -27.40 12.94
N GLU A 37 -21.02 -26.68 13.48
CA GLU A 37 -21.07 -26.29 14.90
C GLU A 37 -21.11 -27.50 15.85
N GLY A 38 -21.79 -28.58 15.45
CA GLY A 38 -21.93 -29.80 16.25
C GLY A 38 -20.88 -30.89 15.99
N SER A 39 -19.81 -30.58 15.24
CA SER A 39 -18.83 -31.59 14.79
C SER A 39 -17.40 -31.29 15.27
N ASP A 40 -16.65 -32.35 15.56
CA ASP A 40 -15.21 -32.28 15.90
C ASP A 40 -14.32 -32.13 14.65
N ILE A 41 -14.84 -31.61 13.55
CA ILE A 41 -14.11 -31.50 12.29
C ILE A 41 -13.04 -30.39 12.41
N PRO A 42 -11.75 -30.71 12.17
CA PRO A 42 -10.66 -29.72 12.16
C PRO A 42 -10.96 -28.58 11.19
N TYR A 43 -10.61 -27.34 11.57
CA TYR A 43 -10.92 -26.13 10.78
C TYR A 43 -10.50 -26.25 9.30
N GLU A 44 -9.30 -26.77 9.04
CA GLU A 44 -8.74 -26.98 7.70
C GLU A 44 -9.56 -27.96 6.85
N GLU A 45 -10.27 -28.89 7.47
CA GLU A 45 -11.09 -29.90 6.78
C GLU A 45 -12.53 -29.44 6.57
N ARG A 46 -13.01 -28.41 7.29
CA ARG A 46 -14.41 -27.95 7.25
C ARG A 46 -14.85 -27.52 5.85
N LYS A 47 -13.97 -26.86 5.09
CA LYS A 47 -14.28 -26.43 3.72
C LYS A 47 -14.50 -27.62 2.79
N LYS A 48 -13.64 -28.64 2.89
CA LYS A 48 -13.75 -29.87 2.11
C LYS A 48 -15.02 -30.63 2.49
N TYR A 49 -15.27 -30.81 3.79
CA TYR A 49 -16.48 -31.44 4.31
C TYR A 49 -17.74 -30.75 3.78
N ALA A 50 -17.81 -29.42 3.86
CA ALA A 50 -18.96 -28.67 3.39
C ALA A 50 -19.20 -28.83 1.88
N ILE A 51 -18.16 -28.88 1.05
CA ILE A 51 -18.29 -29.10 -0.39
C ILE A 51 -18.86 -30.49 -0.70
N GLU A 52 -18.33 -31.53 -0.05
CA GLU A 52 -18.84 -32.90 -0.19
C GLU A 52 -20.30 -33.00 0.26
N ARG A 53 -20.61 -32.34 1.38
CA ARG A 53 -21.95 -32.35 1.95
C ARG A 53 -22.97 -31.55 1.15
N LEU A 54 -22.56 -30.44 0.53
CA LEU A 54 -23.39 -29.68 -0.42
C LEU A 54 -23.86 -30.57 -1.57
N ASP A 55 -22.95 -31.35 -2.16
CA ASP A 55 -23.27 -32.24 -3.28
C ASP A 55 -24.23 -33.36 -2.85
N ASP A 56 -24.04 -33.93 -1.66
CA ASP A 56 -24.95 -34.92 -1.10
C ASP A 56 -26.36 -34.37 -0.83
N ILE A 57 -26.48 -33.21 -0.19
CA ILE A 57 -27.77 -32.59 0.11
C ILE A 57 -28.49 -32.25 -1.19
N TYR A 58 -27.76 -31.72 -2.17
CA TYR A 58 -28.29 -31.41 -3.49
C TYR A 58 -28.82 -32.65 -4.23
N LYS A 59 -28.05 -33.76 -4.24
CA LYS A 59 -28.48 -35.04 -4.83
C LYS A 59 -29.75 -35.58 -4.15
N ARG A 60 -29.82 -35.52 -2.82
CA ARG A 60 -30.99 -35.99 -2.05
C ARG A 60 -32.23 -35.12 -2.25
N ALA A 61 -32.06 -33.82 -2.45
CA ALA A 61 -33.16 -32.89 -2.70
C ALA A 61 -33.84 -33.09 -4.06
N ASN A 62 -33.27 -33.92 -4.95
CA ASN A 62 -33.78 -34.21 -6.30
C ASN A 62 -34.02 -32.94 -7.14
N ILE A 63 -33.18 -31.93 -6.93
CA ILE A 63 -33.21 -30.65 -7.65
C ILE A 63 -32.31 -30.76 -8.87
N ASN A 64 -32.78 -30.30 -10.03
CA ASN A 64 -32.03 -30.37 -11.28
C ASN A 64 -31.77 -28.97 -11.85
N LEU A 65 -30.75 -28.30 -11.32
CA LEU A 65 -30.21 -27.05 -11.82
C LEU A 65 -29.20 -27.30 -12.96
N PRO A 66 -29.11 -26.37 -13.94
CA PRO A 66 -27.97 -26.30 -14.85
C PRO A 66 -26.63 -26.31 -14.10
N GLU A 67 -25.62 -26.96 -14.68
CA GLU A 67 -24.33 -27.19 -14.00
C GLU A 67 -23.64 -25.88 -13.57
N ASP A 68 -23.71 -24.85 -14.42
CA ASP A 68 -23.20 -23.52 -14.18
C ASP A 68 -23.91 -22.81 -13.01
N MET A 69 -25.25 -22.93 -12.95
CA MET A 69 -26.04 -22.41 -11.83
C MET A 69 -25.71 -23.12 -10.52
N ARG A 70 -25.60 -24.46 -10.55
CA ARG A 70 -25.22 -25.25 -9.37
C ARG A 70 -23.83 -24.83 -8.87
N LYS A 71 -22.84 -24.73 -9.77
CA LYS A 71 -21.48 -24.29 -9.41
C LYS A 71 -21.48 -22.89 -8.80
N ARG A 72 -22.22 -21.93 -9.39
CA ARG A 72 -22.37 -20.58 -8.84
C ARG A 72 -22.97 -20.58 -7.45
N MET A 73 -24.07 -21.31 -7.26
CA MET A 73 -24.73 -21.43 -5.95
C MET A 73 -23.81 -22.05 -4.90
N PHE A 74 -23.10 -23.12 -5.23
CA PHE A 74 -22.17 -23.77 -4.31
C PHE A 74 -21.00 -22.85 -3.95
N ASN A 75 -20.47 -22.10 -4.92
CA ASN A 75 -19.45 -21.09 -4.64
C ASN A 75 -19.99 -19.97 -3.73
N GLU A 76 -21.22 -19.51 -3.93
CA GLU A 76 -21.85 -18.50 -3.07
C GLU A 76 -22.09 -19.01 -1.66
N VAL A 77 -22.58 -20.24 -1.50
CA VAL A 77 -22.69 -20.87 -0.17
C VAL A 77 -21.31 -21.05 0.47
N GLY A 78 -20.31 -21.46 -0.29
CA GLY A 78 -18.93 -21.57 0.18
C GLY A 78 -18.36 -20.23 0.65
N ASN A 79 -18.60 -19.15 -0.09
CA ASN A 79 -18.22 -17.78 0.30
C ASN A 79 -18.97 -17.33 1.56
N GLU A 80 -20.24 -17.71 1.69
CA GLU A 80 -21.04 -17.39 2.87
C GLU A 80 -20.65 -18.19 4.12
N LEU A 81 -20.00 -19.34 3.97
CA LEU A 81 -19.59 -20.18 5.09
C LEU A 81 -18.12 -19.94 5.48
N PHE A 82 -17.24 -19.77 4.49
CA PHE A 82 -15.78 -19.78 4.68
C PHE A 82 -15.07 -18.55 4.11
N GLY A 83 -15.77 -17.70 3.36
CA GLY A 83 -15.21 -16.50 2.74
C GLY A 83 -15.78 -15.22 3.32
N PHE A 84 -15.65 -14.16 2.52
CA PHE A 84 -16.12 -12.81 2.84
C PHE A 84 -17.59 -12.58 2.41
N GLY A 85 -18.38 -13.64 2.31
CA GLY A 85 -19.80 -13.55 1.94
C GLY A 85 -20.04 -12.86 0.58
N PRO A 86 -20.99 -11.90 0.48
CA PRO A 86 -21.33 -11.24 -0.78
C PRO A 86 -20.17 -10.48 -1.42
N ILE A 87 -19.24 -9.95 -0.62
CA ILE A 87 -18.12 -9.12 -1.12
C ILE A 87 -16.93 -9.93 -1.64
N GLN A 88 -16.93 -11.27 -1.48
CA GLN A 88 -15.83 -12.13 -1.97
C GLN A 88 -15.51 -11.90 -3.46
N LYS A 89 -16.55 -11.75 -4.30
CA LYS A 89 -16.34 -11.52 -5.75
C LYS A 89 -15.64 -10.19 -6.03
N LEU A 90 -15.87 -9.17 -5.20
CA LEU A 90 -15.23 -7.86 -5.32
C LEU A 90 -13.76 -7.94 -4.88
N LEU A 91 -13.48 -8.68 -3.81
CA LEU A 91 -12.12 -8.89 -3.32
C LEU A 91 -11.26 -9.65 -4.33
N ASN A 92 -11.84 -10.63 -5.02
CA ASN A 92 -11.15 -11.41 -6.05
C ASN A 92 -10.88 -10.62 -7.35
N ASP A 93 -11.53 -9.47 -7.58
CA ASP A 93 -11.33 -8.65 -8.78
C ASP A 93 -10.07 -7.81 -8.62
N VAL A 94 -9.02 -8.12 -9.38
CA VAL A 94 -7.70 -7.44 -9.36
C VAL A 94 -7.79 -5.95 -9.70
N SER A 95 -8.82 -5.52 -10.43
CA SER A 95 -9.01 -4.09 -10.76
C SER A 95 -9.49 -3.25 -9.58
N ILE A 96 -10.03 -3.90 -8.53
CA ILE A 96 -10.51 -3.23 -7.32
C ILE A 96 -9.36 -3.13 -6.32
N THR A 97 -9.13 -1.93 -5.78
CA THR A 97 -8.10 -1.64 -4.78
C THR A 97 -8.65 -1.56 -3.36
N GLU A 98 -9.94 -1.21 -3.22
CA GLU A 98 -10.61 -1.06 -1.92
C GLU A 98 -12.08 -1.45 -2.00
N VAL A 99 -12.61 -2.08 -0.95
CA VAL A 99 -14.02 -2.44 -0.78
C VAL A 99 -14.55 -1.81 0.49
N MET A 100 -15.65 -1.07 0.42
CA MET A 100 -16.28 -0.38 1.55
C MET A 100 -17.75 -0.82 1.68
N VAL A 101 -18.13 -1.32 2.84
CA VAL A 101 -19.49 -1.70 3.22
C VAL A 101 -19.96 -0.71 4.27
N ASN A 102 -20.83 0.22 3.90
CA ASN A 102 -21.39 1.24 4.79
C ASN A 102 -22.80 0.84 5.26
N GLY A 103 -22.96 -0.43 5.64
CA GLY A 103 -24.24 -1.08 5.90
C GLY A 103 -24.75 -1.97 4.75
N PRO A 104 -25.85 -2.71 4.98
CA PRO A 104 -26.20 -3.88 4.17
C PRO A 104 -26.57 -3.55 2.72
N LYS A 105 -27.07 -2.35 2.46
CA LYS A 105 -27.52 -1.92 1.11
C LYS A 105 -26.56 -0.93 0.45
N SER A 106 -25.37 -0.74 1.03
CA SER A 106 -24.45 0.35 0.69
C SER A 106 -23.02 -0.17 0.55
N VAL A 107 -22.70 -0.75 -0.61
CA VAL A 107 -21.36 -1.29 -0.90
C VAL A 107 -20.70 -0.50 -2.03
N TYR A 108 -19.52 0.04 -1.77
CA TYR A 108 -18.68 0.80 -2.69
C TYR A 108 -17.36 0.08 -2.93
N VAL A 109 -16.74 0.38 -4.07
CA VAL A 109 -15.38 -0.07 -4.40
C VAL A 109 -14.57 1.09 -4.95
N GLU A 110 -13.27 1.07 -4.72
CA GLU A 110 -12.32 1.88 -5.50
C GLU A 110 -11.84 1.06 -6.71
N ARG A 111 -12.02 1.61 -7.90
CA ARG A 111 -11.45 1.11 -9.16
C ARG A 111 -10.81 2.27 -9.91
N ASP A 112 -9.55 2.13 -10.31
CA ASP A 112 -8.77 3.17 -11.00
C ASP A 112 -8.78 4.53 -10.25
N GLY A 113 -8.72 4.49 -8.92
CA GLY A 113 -8.76 5.69 -8.06
C GLY A 113 -10.11 6.41 -7.99
N LYS A 114 -11.19 5.78 -8.46
CA LYS A 114 -12.57 6.31 -8.41
C LYS A 114 -13.47 5.43 -7.55
N LEU A 115 -14.29 6.07 -6.72
CA LEU A 115 -15.30 5.40 -5.91
C LEU A 115 -16.54 5.09 -6.74
N ILE A 116 -16.95 3.83 -6.76
CA ILE A 116 -18.08 3.32 -7.54
C ILE A 116 -19.02 2.55 -6.61
N LYS A 117 -20.31 2.88 -6.64
CA LYS A 117 -21.34 2.11 -5.93
C LYS A 117 -21.61 0.81 -6.68
N THR A 118 -21.61 -0.32 -5.96
CA THR A 118 -21.85 -1.65 -6.53
C THR A 118 -23.31 -2.07 -6.40
N SER A 119 -23.68 -3.17 -7.06
CA SER A 119 -24.97 -3.86 -6.88
C SER A 119 -24.93 -4.93 -5.79
N VAL A 120 -23.78 -5.17 -5.16
CA VAL A 120 -23.63 -6.15 -4.08
C VAL A 120 -24.35 -5.64 -2.83
N MET A 121 -25.11 -6.51 -2.19
CA MET A 121 -25.84 -6.21 -0.96
C MET A 121 -25.74 -7.38 0.02
N PHE A 122 -25.76 -7.04 1.30
CA PHE A 122 -26.04 -7.96 2.39
C PHE A 122 -27.54 -7.97 2.68
N GLU A 123 -27.96 -8.89 3.54
CA GLU A 123 -29.37 -9.11 3.85
C GLU A 123 -29.87 -8.04 4.83
N ASP A 124 -29.10 -7.87 5.90
CA ASP A 124 -29.34 -6.97 7.01
C ASP A 124 -28.02 -6.71 7.77
N ASP A 125 -28.11 -5.88 8.81
CA ASP A 125 -26.97 -5.56 9.68
C ASP A 125 -26.42 -6.81 10.37
N ALA A 126 -27.28 -7.74 10.75
CA ALA A 126 -26.86 -8.99 11.38
C ALA A 126 -25.97 -9.83 10.43
N HIS A 127 -26.26 -9.82 9.13
CA HIS A 127 -25.42 -10.47 8.14
C HIS A 127 -24.04 -9.81 8.05
N VAL A 128 -23.98 -8.47 7.96
CA VAL A 128 -22.68 -7.77 7.95
C VAL A 128 -21.88 -8.09 9.22
N ARG A 129 -22.52 -8.09 10.40
CA ARG A 129 -21.89 -8.44 11.69
C ARG A 129 -21.33 -9.87 11.68
N ARG A 130 -22.08 -10.87 11.20
CA ARG A 130 -21.59 -12.25 11.06
C ARG A 130 -20.35 -12.34 10.17
N ILE A 131 -20.29 -11.55 9.10
CA ILE A 131 -19.12 -11.50 8.22
C ILE A 131 -17.93 -10.83 8.93
N ILE A 132 -18.15 -9.73 9.66
CA ILE A 132 -17.11 -9.10 10.49
C ILE A 132 -16.52 -10.11 11.47
N GLU A 133 -17.36 -10.78 12.27
CA GLU A 133 -16.91 -11.75 13.28
C GLU A 133 -16.09 -12.88 12.65
N ARG A 134 -16.49 -13.36 11.47
CA ARG A 134 -15.74 -14.38 10.73
C ARG A 134 -14.38 -13.90 10.24
N ILE A 135 -14.29 -12.66 9.77
CA ILE A 135 -13.03 -12.08 9.31
C ILE A 135 -12.05 -11.93 10.48
N ILE A 136 -12.57 -11.54 11.65
CA ILE A 136 -11.78 -11.10 12.79
C ILE A 136 -11.38 -12.27 13.72
N ALA A 137 -12.24 -13.27 13.89
CA ALA A 137 -12.00 -14.38 14.82
C ALA A 137 -10.70 -15.17 14.56
N PRO A 138 -10.34 -15.54 13.31
CA PRO A 138 -9.07 -16.23 13.03
C PRO A 138 -7.83 -15.39 13.33
N LEU A 139 -7.97 -14.07 13.39
CA LEU A 139 -6.88 -13.12 13.65
C LEU A 139 -6.61 -12.92 15.14
N GLY A 140 -7.35 -13.62 16.02
CA GLY A 140 -7.24 -13.49 17.47
C GLY A 140 -7.67 -12.12 17.99
N ARG A 141 -8.51 -11.42 17.22
CA ARG A 141 -9.06 -10.10 17.55
C ARG A 141 -10.51 -10.24 18.00
N ARG A 142 -11.02 -9.23 18.72
CA ARG A 142 -12.38 -9.20 19.25
C ARG A 142 -13.05 -7.88 18.83
N ILE A 143 -14.34 -7.96 18.53
CA ILE A 143 -15.19 -6.81 18.24
C ILE A 143 -16.58 -7.06 18.84
N ASP A 144 -17.02 -6.17 19.71
CA ASP A 144 -18.30 -6.22 20.41
C ASP A 144 -18.69 -4.81 20.90
N GLU A 145 -19.78 -4.70 21.64
CA GLU A 145 -20.31 -3.42 22.11
C GLU A 145 -19.36 -2.68 23.07
N GLU A 146 -18.43 -3.38 23.75
CA GLU A 146 -17.41 -2.79 24.61
C GLU A 146 -16.17 -2.35 23.82
N SER A 147 -15.83 -3.07 22.75
CA SER A 147 -14.76 -2.77 21.80
C SER A 147 -15.30 -2.72 20.36
N PRO A 148 -16.03 -1.65 19.98
CA PRO A 148 -16.84 -1.61 18.76
C PRO A 148 -16.05 -1.32 17.48
N THR A 149 -14.73 -1.23 17.57
CA THR A 149 -13.83 -0.93 16.45
C THR A 149 -12.70 -1.93 16.41
N VAL A 150 -12.31 -2.37 15.21
CA VAL A 150 -11.15 -3.24 15.04
C VAL A 150 -10.40 -2.91 13.76
N ASP A 151 -9.07 -2.90 13.86
CA ASP A 151 -8.14 -2.87 12.75
C ASP A 151 -7.35 -4.17 12.74
N ALA A 152 -7.25 -4.81 11.58
CA ALA A 152 -6.53 -6.06 11.44
C ALA A 152 -5.92 -6.23 10.05
N ARG A 153 -5.03 -7.22 9.94
CA ARG A 153 -4.38 -7.62 8.70
C ARG A 153 -4.83 -9.02 8.32
N LEU A 154 -5.33 -9.16 7.10
CA LEU A 154 -5.76 -10.42 6.52
C LEU A 154 -4.53 -11.26 6.08
N PRO A 155 -4.68 -12.59 5.95
CA PRO A 155 -3.57 -13.47 5.56
C PRO A 155 -2.95 -13.16 4.19
N ASP A 156 -3.71 -12.55 3.28
CA ASP A 156 -3.25 -12.08 1.96
C ASP A 156 -2.49 -10.73 2.04
N GLY A 157 -2.34 -10.17 3.25
CA GLY A 157 -1.70 -8.89 3.50
C GLY A 157 -2.64 -7.69 3.45
N SER A 158 -3.90 -7.88 3.04
CA SER A 158 -4.89 -6.81 2.96
C SER A 158 -5.22 -6.25 4.35
N ARG A 159 -5.59 -4.98 4.42
CA ARG A 159 -5.98 -4.33 5.70
C ARG A 159 -7.49 -4.30 5.80
N VAL A 160 -8.02 -4.68 6.96
CA VAL A 160 -9.45 -4.58 7.28
C VAL A 160 -9.64 -3.67 8.48
N ASN A 161 -10.56 -2.73 8.34
CA ASN A 161 -11.15 -1.98 9.44
C ASN A 161 -12.63 -2.38 9.53
N ALA A 162 -13.14 -2.60 10.74
CA ALA A 162 -14.56 -2.80 10.96
C ALA A 162 -15.03 -2.03 12.19
N VAL A 163 -16.26 -1.49 12.09
CA VAL A 163 -16.90 -0.72 13.15
C VAL A 163 -18.33 -1.18 13.29
N ILE A 164 -18.80 -1.38 14.52
CA ILE A 164 -20.17 -1.80 14.81
C ILE A 164 -20.89 -0.79 15.72
N PRO A 165 -22.23 -0.87 15.85
CA PRO A 165 -22.96 -0.12 16.88
C PRO A 165 -22.40 -0.39 18.29
N PRO A 166 -22.42 0.60 19.20
CA PRO A 166 -23.09 1.89 19.08
C PRO A 166 -22.28 2.99 18.37
N VAL A 167 -21.02 2.73 17.97
CA VAL A 167 -20.17 3.74 17.31
C VAL A 167 -20.60 3.97 15.86
N ALA A 168 -20.92 2.90 15.13
CA ALA A 168 -21.52 3.01 13.81
C ALA A 168 -23.05 3.12 13.92
N ILE A 169 -23.55 4.36 13.98
CA ILE A 169 -24.97 4.68 14.25
C ILE A 169 -25.90 4.07 13.20
N ASP A 170 -25.49 4.07 11.93
CA ASP A 170 -26.29 3.60 10.79
C ASP A 170 -26.13 2.10 10.50
N GLY A 171 -25.52 1.34 11.42
CA GLY A 171 -25.26 -0.08 11.28
C GLY A 171 -23.78 -0.41 11.05
N PRO A 172 -23.42 -1.70 11.00
CA PRO A 172 -22.03 -2.16 10.92
C PRO A 172 -21.34 -1.79 9.60
N ILE A 173 -20.05 -1.46 9.69
CA ILE A 173 -19.21 -0.97 8.59
C ILE A 173 -17.99 -1.86 8.42
N ILE A 174 -17.57 -2.10 7.18
CA ILE A 174 -16.32 -2.81 6.82
C ILE A 174 -15.58 -2.01 5.76
N THR A 175 -14.30 -1.76 5.95
CA THR A 175 -13.40 -1.23 4.91
C THR A 175 -12.24 -2.20 4.73
N ILE A 176 -12.09 -2.76 3.52
CA ILE A 176 -10.97 -3.62 3.15
C ILE A 176 -10.15 -2.93 2.08
N ARG A 177 -8.94 -2.52 2.44
CA ARG A 177 -7.93 -2.04 1.50
C ARG A 177 -7.07 -3.22 1.09
N LYS A 178 -7.19 -3.61 -0.18
CA LYS A 178 -6.51 -4.80 -0.69
C LYS A 178 -5.00 -4.59 -0.74
N PHE A 179 -4.28 -5.65 -0.44
CA PHE A 179 -2.86 -5.70 -0.75
C PHE A 179 -2.67 -5.79 -2.26
N SER A 180 -1.89 -4.87 -2.84
CA SER A 180 -1.60 -4.87 -4.27
C SER A 180 -0.44 -5.81 -4.54
N GLU A 181 -0.64 -6.85 -5.36
CA GLU A 181 0.45 -7.72 -5.82
C GLU A 181 1.31 -7.06 -6.91
N ASP A 182 0.77 -6.07 -7.63
CA ASP A 182 1.48 -5.41 -8.72
C ASP A 182 2.63 -4.53 -8.21
N LYS A 183 3.85 -5.01 -8.46
CA LYS A 183 5.11 -4.33 -8.16
C LYS A 183 5.42 -3.33 -9.28
N LEU A 184 5.01 -2.08 -9.10
CA LEU A 184 5.47 -0.99 -9.96
C LEU A 184 7.00 -0.93 -9.96
N GLY A 185 7.60 -0.87 -11.15
CA GLY A 185 9.02 -0.64 -11.36
C GLY A 185 9.33 0.80 -11.73
N VAL A 186 10.62 1.13 -11.84
CA VAL A 186 11.05 2.46 -12.29
C VAL A 186 10.56 2.77 -13.71
N SER A 187 10.56 1.77 -14.60
CA SER A 187 10.11 1.94 -15.98
C SER A 187 8.65 2.39 -16.05
N ASP A 188 7.81 1.90 -15.13
CA ASP A 188 6.41 2.34 -15.04
C ASP A 188 6.32 3.80 -14.61
N LEU A 189 7.09 4.22 -13.60
CA LEU A 189 7.12 5.63 -13.17
C LEU A 189 7.60 6.59 -14.28
N ILE A 190 8.55 6.14 -15.12
CA ILE A 190 9.00 6.90 -16.29
C ILE A 190 7.89 6.97 -17.34
N ASN A 191 7.23 5.85 -17.63
CA ASN A 191 6.12 5.77 -18.59
C ASN A 191 4.92 6.63 -18.16
N PHE A 192 4.64 6.71 -16.85
CA PHE A 192 3.63 7.60 -16.29
C PHE A 192 4.04 9.08 -16.29
N GLY A 193 5.32 9.37 -16.58
CA GLY A 193 5.88 10.72 -16.50
C GLY A 193 5.95 11.25 -15.05
N SER A 194 6.03 10.35 -14.07
CA SER A 194 6.21 10.66 -12.65
C SER A 194 7.64 11.11 -12.35
N LEU A 195 8.62 10.58 -13.07
CA LEU A 195 10.02 10.98 -13.03
C LEU A 195 10.66 10.80 -14.41
N THR A 196 11.85 11.36 -14.61
CA THR A 196 12.58 11.29 -15.88
C THR A 196 13.65 10.21 -15.84
N GLN A 197 14.12 9.73 -17.00
CA GLN A 197 15.22 8.76 -17.08
C GLN A 197 16.48 9.26 -16.37
N ASN A 198 16.89 10.50 -16.64
CA ASN A 198 18.07 11.10 -15.99
C ASN A 198 17.91 11.18 -14.47
N MET A 199 16.70 11.49 -13.98
CA MET A 199 16.42 11.50 -12.55
C MET A 199 16.44 10.08 -11.95
N ALA A 200 15.92 9.08 -12.66
CA ALA A 200 16.00 7.68 -12.24
C ALA A 200 17.45 7.22 -12.11
N GLU A 201 18.31 7.56 -13.07
CA GLU A 201 19.74 7.23 -13.04
C GLU A 201 20.46 7.90 -11.88
N PHE A 202 20.16 9.17 -11.62
CA PHE A 202 20.67 9.88 -10.45
C PHE A 202 20.22 9.22 -9.13
N LEU A 203 18.92 8.97 -8.97
CA LEU A 203 18.39 8.35 -7.75
C LEU A 203 18.91 6.92 -7.55
N ARG A 204 19.11 6.16 -8.63
CA ARG A 204 19.76 4.85 -8.58
C ARG A 204 21.17 4.95 -8.02
N ALA A 205 21.97 5.89 -8.51
CA ALA A 205 23.32 6.12 -8.01
C ALA A 205 23.26 6.45 -6.50
N CYS A 206 22.41 7.40 -6.09
CA CYS A 206 22.26 7.79 -4.70
C CYS A 206 21.91 6.62 -3.77
N VAL A 207 20.94 5.78 -4.16
CA VAL A 207 20.54 4.60 -3.35
C VAL A 207 21.69 3.59 -3.29
N ALA A 208 22.30 3.25 -4.43
CA ALA A 208 23.37 2.27 -4.49
C ALA A 208 24.63 2.71 -3.71
N THR A 209 24.91 4.01 -3.63
CA THR A 209 26.02 4.58 -2.83
C THR A 209 25.67 4.90 -1.39
N ARG A 210 24.57 4.33 -0.88
CA ARG A 210 24.12 4.47 0.51
C ARG A 210 23.93 5.93 0.96
N LEU A 211 23.34 6.77 0.11
CA LEU A 211 22.84 8.07 0.57
C LEU A 211 21.54 7.89 1.35
N ASN A 212 21.39 8.62 2.45
CA ASN A 212 20.17 8.66 3.25
C ASN A 212 19.14 9.57 2.57
N ILE A 213 17.99 9.00 2.19
CA ILE A 213 16.97 9.69 1.39
C ILE A 213 15.66 9.78 2.16
N ILE A 214 15.14 11.00 2.26
CA ILE A 214 13.79 11.27 2.77
C ILE A 214 12.85 11.54 1.59
N ILE A 215 11.81 10.73 1.45
CA ILE A 215 10.75 10.93 0.45
C ILE A 215 9.60 11.68 1.12
N SER A 216 9.37 12.92 0.70
CA SER A 216 8.35 13.79 1.26
C SER A 216 7.15 13.98 0.35
N GLY A 217 5.99 14.29 0.91
CA GLY A 217 4.76 14.44 0.13
C GLY A 217 3.47 14.39 0.93
N GLY A 218 2.40 14.95 0.35
CA GLY A 218 1.05 14.90 0.94
C GLY A 218 0.44 13.48 0.96
N THR A 219 -0.70 13.34 1.62
CA THR A 219 -1.50 12.10 1.57
C THR A 219 -1.86 11.73 0.12
N GLY A 220 -1.71 10.45 -0.24
CA GLY A 220 -2.05 9.94 -1.56
C GLY A 220 -1.13 10.39 -2.71
N SER A 221 0.01 11.04 -2.41
CA SER A 221 1.00 11.44 -3.44
C SER A 221 1.81 10.27 -4.01
N GLY A 222 1.82 9.13 -3.34
CA GLY A 222 2.57 7.94 -3.75
C GLY A 222 3.98 7.84 -3.15
N LYS A 223 4.22 8.41 -1.96
CA LYS A 223 5.51 8.32 -1.25
C LYS A 223 5.98 6.88 -1.07
N THR A 224 5.13 6.03 -0.48
CA THR A 224 5.46 4.62 -0.22
C THR A 224 5.71 3.86 -1.52
N THR A 225 4.95 4.16 -2.58
CA THR A 225 5.19 3.60 -3.93
C THR A 225 6.56 3.98 -4.46
N LEU A 226 6.93 5.27 -4.38
CA LEU A 226 8.25 5.74 -4.82
C LEU A 226 9.36 5.12 -3.96
N LEU A 227 9.16 5.02 -2.64
CA LEU A 227 10.10 4.36 -1.73
C LEU A 227 10.31 2.90 -2.16
N ASN A 228 9.23 2.18 -2.43
CA ASN A 228 9.29 0.77 -2.82
C ASN A 228 10.00 0.56 -4.17
N VAL A 229 9.85 1.51 -5.11
CA VAL A 229 10.57 1.47 -6.39
C VAL A 229 12.06 1.76 -6.18
N LEU A 230 12.38 2.79 -5.39
CA LEU A 230 13.77 3.17 -5.11
C LEU A 230 14.51 2.13 -4.27
N SER A 231 13.82 1.42 -3.37
CA SER A 231 14.43 0.33 -2.60
C SER A 231 14.87 -0.84 -3.50
N GLY A 232 14.31 -0.98 -4.70
CA GLY A 232 14.80 -1.92 -5.71
C GLY A 232 16.20 -1.63 -6.24
N TYR A 233 16.78 -0.47 -5.94
CA TYR A 233 18.18 -0.15 -6.26
C TYR A 233 19.17 -0.51 -5.15
N ILE A 234 18.68 -1.02 -4.02
CA ILE A 234 19.53 -1.53 -2.94
C ILE A 234 20.20 -2.83 -3.43
N PRO A 235 21.53 -2.99 -3.27
CA PRO A 235 22.25 -4.22 -3.64
C PRO A 235 21.69 -5.48 -2.94
N GLU A 236 21.76 -6.62 -3.63
CA GLU A 236 21.23 -7.92 -3.16
C GLU A 236 22.00 -8.51 -1.97
N ASP A 237 23.24 -8.09 -1.74
CA ASP A 237 24.10 -8.55 -0.65
C ASP A 237 23.85 -7.83 0.68
N GLU A 238 22.95 -6.84 0.70
CA GLU A 238 22.63 -6.05 1.89
C GLU A 238 21.45 -6.63 2.67
N ARG A 239 21.56 -6.65 4.00
CA ARG A 239 20.47 -6.99 4.91
C ARG A 239 19.61 -5.77 5.20
N ILE A 240 18.33 -5.84 4.87
CA ILE A 240 17.41 -4.70 4.98
C ILE A 240 16.37 -4.97 6.06
N VAL A 241 16.14 -4.01 6.97
CA VAL A 241 15.03 -4.05 7.92
C VAL A 241 14.01 -2.98 7.54
N THR A 242 12.79 -3.39 7.20
CA THR A 242 11.66 -2.45 7.00
C THR A 242 10.85 -2.33 8.29
N ILE A 243 10.40 -1.12 8.59
CA ILE A 243 9.61 -0.80 9.78
C ILE A 243 8.43 0.06 9.36
N GLU A 244 7.21 -0.43 9.57
CA GLU A 244 5.99 0.21 9.08
C GLU A 244 4.86 0.11 10.12
N ASP A 245 3.92 1.06 10.10
CA ASP A 245 2.68 0.90 10.88
C ASP A 245 1.83 -0.27 10.37
N ALA A 246 1.78 -0.43 9.06
CA ALA A 246 1.26 -1.61 8.39
C ALA A 246 2.18 -1.93 7.22
N ALA A 247 2.60 -3.19 7.06
CA ALA A 247 3.64 -3.49 6.08
C ALA A 247 3.10 -3.38 4.64
N GLU A 248 3.38 -2.27 3.97
CA GLU A 248 3.03 -1.98 2.58
C GLU A 248 4.23 -2.23 1.65
N LEU A 249 5.46 -2.14 2.16
CA LEU A 249 6.67 -2.33 1.37
C LEU A 249 6.87 -3.80 0.95
N GLN A 250 7.28 -3.94 -0.30
CA GLN A 250 7.57 -5.19 -1.01
C GLN A 250 8.92 -5.06 -1.72
N LEU A 251 9.99 -5.21 -0.94
CA LEU A 251 11.34 -5.23 -1.46
C LEU A 251 11.59 -6.50 -2.28
N GLN A 252 12.46 -6.40 -3.28
CA GLN A 252 12.79 -7.51 -4.18
C GLN A 252 13.93 -8.37 -3.66
N GLN A 253 14.74 -7.82 -2.75
CA GLN A 253 15.91 -8.48 -2.20
C GLN A 253 15.52 -9.67 -1.33
N ASP A 254 16.39 -10.69 -1.31
CA ASP A 254 16.16 -11.90 -0.52
C ASP A 254 16.30 -11.63 1.00
N HIS A 255 17.26 -10.79 1.40
CA HIS A 255 17.64 -10.63 2.80
C HIS A 255 16.87 -9.50 3.51
N VAL A 256 15.53 -9.59 3.51
CA VAL A 256 14.63 -8.57 4.07
C VAL A 256 13.95 -9.05 5.34
N VAL A 257 14.06 -8.27 6.41
CA VAL A 257 13.29 -8.43 7.65
C VAL A 257 12.20 -7.38 7.69
N ARG A 258 10.94 -7.82 7.75
CA ARG A 258 9.77 -6.93 7.80
C ARG A 258 9.25 -6.83 9.22
N LEU A 259 9.24 -5.62 9.77
CA LEU A 259 8.71 -5.31 11.09
C LEU A 259 7.49 -4.41 10.95
N GLU A 260 6.46 -4.72 11.72
CA GLU A 260 5.20 -3.98 11.77
C GLU A 260 4.91 -3.57 13.22
N THR A 261 4.30 -2.40 13.43
CA THR A 261 3.88 -1.99 14.76
C THR A 261 2.81 -2.92 15.31
N LYS A 262 2.67 -2.93 16.63
CA LYS A 262 1.61 -3.66 17.32
C LYS A 262 0.80 -2.64 18.11
N PRO A 263 -0.51 -2.44 17.80
CA PRO A 263 -1.36 -1.60 18.63
C PRO A 263 -1.49 -2.20 20.04
N PRO A 264 -1.82 -1.38 21.06
CA PRO A 264 -2.11 -1.90 22.39
C PRO A 264 -3.25 -2.93 22.37
N ASP A 265 -3.28 -3.79 23.38
CA ASP A 265 -4.44 -4.63 23.67
C ASP A 265 -5.61 -3.80 24.25
N ALA A 266 -6.76 -4.46 24.51
CA ALA A 266 -7.95 -3.80 25.04
C ALA A 266 -7.73 -3.17 26.43
N GLU A 267 -6.71 -3.60 27.17
CA GLU A 267 -6.33 -3.07 28.48
C GLU A 267 -5.27 -1.96 28.35
N GLY A 268 -4.88 -1.58 27.13
CA GLY A 268 -3.86 -0.56 26.85
C GLY A 268 -2.42 -1.08 26.92
N GLY A 269 -2.22 -2.37 27.12
CA GLY A 269 -0.91 -3.01 27.28
C GLY A 269 -0.27 -3.46 25.97
N GLY A 270 1.03 -3.72 26.02
CA GLY A 270 1.73 -4.47 24.95
C GLY A 270 1.87 -3.77 23.60
N GLU A 271 1.72 -2.45 23.53
CA GLU A 271 2.00 -1.63 22.35
C GLU A 271 3.47 -1.73 21.94
N ILE A 272 3.72 -1.87 20.63
CA ILE A 272 5.04 -1.80 20.02
C ILE A 272 5.01 -0.73 18.93
N THR A 273 5.63 0.41 19.21
CA THR A 273 5.67 1.56 18.29
C THR A 273 6.81 1.44 17.27
N ILE A 274 6.78 2.27 16.21
CA ILE A 274 7.91 2.39 15.25
C ILE A 274 9.21 2.67 16.00
N ARG A 275 9.17 3.54 17.02
CA ARG A 275 10.33 3.87 17.84
C ARG A 275 10.93 2.64 18.53
N ASN A 276 10.10 1.75 19.07
CA ASN A 276 10.56 0.50 19.67
C ASN A 276 11.25 -0.38 18.62
N LEU A 277 10.66 -0.49 17.42
CA LEU A 277 11.20 -1.29 16.33
C LEU A 277 12.52 -0.74 15.78
N VAL A 278 12.67 0.59 15.64
CA VAL A 278 13.93 1.23 15.21
C VAL A 278 15.04 0.93 16.21
N LYS A 279 14.78 1.07 17.52
CA LYS A 279 15.78 0.72 18.55
C LYS A 279 16.14 -0.77 18.55
N ASN A 280 15.15 -1.63 18.28
CA ASN A 280 15.36 -3.07 18.23
C ASN A 280 16.14 -3.49 16.97
N SER A 281 15.88 -2.86 15.83
CA SER A 281 16.52 -3.19 14.55
C SER A 281 18.03 -2.95 14.58
N LEU A 282 18.52 -1.98 15.36
CA LEU A 282 19.96 -1.75 15.57
C LEU A 282 20.72 -2.97 16.13
N ARG A 283 20.01 -3.93 16.75
CA ARG A 283 20.59 -5.19 17.26
C ARG A 283 20.51 -6.34 16.25
N MET A 284 19.86 -6.13 15.11
CA MET A 284 19.64 -7.14 14.08
C MET A 284 20.74 -7.15 13.00
N ARG A 285 21.82 -6.37 13.20
CA ARG A 285 22.88 -6.14 12.21
C ARG A 285 22.33 -5.78 10.82
N PRO A 286 21.46 -4.76 10.67
CA PRO A 286 21.03 -4.32 9.35
C PRO A 286 22.16 -3.59 8.64
N ASP A 287 22.23 -3.73 7.32
CA ASP A 287 22.96 -2.79 6.47
C ASP A 287 22.12 -1.53 6.25
N ARG A 288 20.79 -1.69 6.13
CA ARG A 288 19.83 -0.57 5.97
C ARG A 288 18.61 -0.70 6.85
N ILE A 289 18.13 0.44 7.32
CA ILE A 289 16.83 0.56 8.00
C ILE A 289 15.93 1.43 7.12
N ILE A 290 14.77 0.89 6.76
CA ILE A 290 13.75 1.60 5.99
C ILE A 290 12.55 1.85 6.88
N VAL A 291 12.20 3.12 7.07
CA VAL A 291 11.02 3.50 7.85
C VAL A 291 9.90 3.94 6.90
N GLY A 292 8.82 3.16 6.85
CA GLY A 292 7.72 3.36 5.91
C GLY A 292 7.15 4.78 5.96
N GLU A 293 6.88 5.30 7.16
CA GLU A 293 6.51 6.70 7.37
C GLU A 293 6.88 7.14 8.79
N VAL A 294 7.56 8.28 8.91
CA VAL A 294 7.94 8.90 10.18
C VAL A 294 6.84 9.87 10.61
N ARG A 295 6.28 9.66 11.80
CA ARG A 295 5.10 10.35 12.34
C ARG A 295 5.30 10.88 13.77
N GLY A 296 6.35 10.48 14.48
CA GLY A 296 6.60 10.83 15.87
C GLY A 296 8.08 10.80 16.28
N GLY A 297 8.30 10.54 17.56
CA GLY A 297 9.62 10.60 18.21
C GLY A 297 10.65 9.59 17.70
N GLU A 298 10.24 8.59 16.92
CA GLU A 298 11.16 7.70 16.19
C GLU A 298 12.06 8.45 15.21
N ALA A 299 11.69 9.67 14.79
CA ALA A 299 12.53 10.50 13.94
C ALA A 299 13.94 10.68 14.52
N LEU A 300 14.06 10.87 15.84
CA LEU A 300 15.35 11.02 16.51
C LEU A 300 16.19 9.74 16.41
N ASP A 301 15.60 8.59 16.74
CA ASP A 301 16.29 7.29 16.70
C ASP A 301 16.67 6.91 15.25
N MET A 302 15.83 7.25 14.27
CA MET A 302 16.12 7.08 12.85
C MET A 302 17.30 7.93 12.40
N LEU A 303 17.33 9.22 12.73
CA LEU A 303 18.44 10.12 12.39
C LEU A 303 19.74 9.68 13.08
N GLN A 304 19.66 9.14 14.30
CA GLN A 304 20.81 8.55 14.97
C GLN A 304 21.31 7.31 14.24
N ALA A 305 20.41 6.41 13.81
CA ALA A 305 20.79 5.23 13.02
C ALA A 305 21.50 5.63 11.71
N MET A 306 20.96 6.61 10.99
CA MET A 306 21.54 7.19 9.77
C MET A 306 22.96 7.73 9.97
N ASN A 307 23.24 8.32 11.15
CA ASN A 307 24.55 8.83 11.51
C ASN A 307 25.52 7.75 12.05
N THR A 308 25.03 6.58 12.47
CA THR A 308 25.80 5.57 13.24
C THR A 308 25.92 4.24 12.51
N GLY A 309 26.42 4.28 11.27
CA GLY A 309 26.80 3.08 10.52
C GLY A 309 25.65 2.30 9.87
N HIS A 310 24.46 2.90 9.77
CA HIS A 310 23.32 2.38 9.03
C HIS A 310 22.94 3.38 7.93
N ASP A 311 23.93 3.73 7.11
CA ASP A 311 23.78 4.64 5.97
C ASP A 311 22.94 4.01 4.85
N GLY A 312 22.50 4.83 3.89
CA GLY A 312 21.63 4.37 2.82
C GLY A 312 20.17 4.12 3.24
N SER A 313 19.79 4.58 4.42
CA SER A 313 18.44 4.45 4.96
C SER A 313 17.44 5.28 4.15
N LEU A 314 16.24 4.73 3.96
CA LEU A 314 15.15 5.39 3.23
C LEU A 314 13.98 5.60 4.20
N ALA A 315 13.35 6.76 4.16
CA ALA A 315 12.13 6.99 4.92
C ALA A 315 11.15 7.90 4.22
N THR A 316 9.86 7.82 4.56
CA THR A 316 8.88 8.82 4.11
C THR A 316 8.46 9.77 5.23
N VAL A 317 8.12 10.99 4.86
CA VAL A 317 7.56 12.00 5.78
C VAL A 317 6.45 12.79 5.09
N HIS A 318 5.39 13.12 5.84
CA HIS A 318 4.34 13.98 5.31
C HIS A 318 4.79 15.45 5.31
N ALA A 319 4.94 16.05 4.12
CA ALA A 319 5.27 17.47 3.96
C ALA A 319 4.89 17.99 2.55
N ASN A 320 4.71 19.30 2.45
CA ASN A 320 4.27 19.98 1.22
C ASN A 320 5.44 20.47 0.35
N SER A 321 6.65 20.53 0.91
CA SER A 321 7.88 20.92 0.23
C SER A 321 9.11 20.31 0.91
N PRO A 322 10.29 20.30 0.26
CA PRO A 322 11.54 19.88 0.89
C PRO A 322 11.89 20.67 2.16
N ARG A 323 11.63 21.98 2.17
CA ARG A 323 11.84 22.82 3.38
C ARG A 323 10.87 22.45 4.50
N ASP A 324 9.61 22.20 4.17
CA ASP A 324 8.62 21.75 5.17
C ASP A 324 8.98 20.36 5.71
N ALA A 325 9.60 19.49 4.90
CA ALA A 325 10.06 18.18 5.34
C ALA A 325 11.13 18.29 6.44
N LEU A 326 12.09 19.21 6.29
CA LEU A 326 13.09 19.49 7.34
C LEU A 326 12.44 20.03 8.61
N ALA A 327 11.56 21.03 8.49
CA ALA A 327 10.84 21.59 9.64
C ALA A 327 9.97 20.53 10.35
N ARG A 328 9.35 19.65 9.56
CA ARG A 328 8.56 18.53 10.06
C ARG A 328 9.44 17.54 10.82
N LEU A 329 10.58 17.12 10.26
CA LEU A 329 11.54 16.25 10.93
C LEU A 329 11.99 16.85 12.26
N ALA A 330 12.32 18.14 12.30
CA ALA A 330 12.70 18.83 13.54
C ALA A 330 11.58 18.77 14.60
N THR A 331 10.34 19.00 14.18
CA THR A 331 9.17 18.86 15.07
C THR A 331 9.02 17.44 15.60
N LEU A 332 9.16 16.42 14.73
CA LEU A 332 9.05 15.02 15.11
C LEU A 332 10.15 14.59 16.07
N VAL A 333 11.37 15.11 15.92
CA VAL A 333 12.47 14.89 16.87
C VAL A 333 12.11 15.42 18.26
N LEU A 334 11.50 16.60 18.36
CA LEU A 334 11.08 17.17 19.66
C LEU A 334 10.00 16.32 20.35
N MET A 335 9.20 15.57 19.60
CA MET A 335 8.22 14.62 20.16
C MET A 335 8.88 13.39 20.81
N ALA A 336 10.19 13.19 20.65
CA ALA A 336 10.91 12.10 21.29
C ALA A 336 11.04 12.26 22.82
N GLY A 337 10.64 13.40 23.37
CA GLY A 337 10.64 13.70 24.81
C GLY A 337 12.01 14.08 25.36
N MET A 338 12.96 14.46 24.49
CA MET A 338 14.25 15.00 24.89
C MET A 338 14.24 16.52 24.71
N ASP A 339 14.76 17.25 25.70
CA ASP A 339 14.92 18.71 25.63
C ASP A 339 16.20 19.05 24.86
N LEU A 340 16.10 19.01 23.52
CA LEU A 340 17.20 19.32 22.62
C LEU A 340 17.05 20.73 22.06
N PRO A 341 18.09 21.59 22.11
CA PRO A 341 18.10 22.86 21.40
C PRO A 341 17.86 22.67 19.89
N VAL A 342 17.14 23.61 19.28
CA VAL A 342 16.77 23.54 17.86
C VAL A 342 17.99 23.46 16.94
N ASP A 343 19.08 24.15 17.25
CA ASP A 343 20.31 24.09 16.47
C ASP A 343 20.95 22.69 16.49
N VAL A 344 20.87 21.98 17.63
CA VAL A 344 21.33 20.58 17.75
C VAL A 344 20.47 19.66 16.91
N VAL A 345 19.15 19.84 16.92
CA VAL A 345 18.23 19.08 16.07
C VAL A 345 18.54 19.32 14.59
N ASN A 346 18.71 20.57 14.19
CA ASN A 346 19.04 20.92 12.81
C ASN A 346 20.40 20.33 12.37
N LYS A 347 21.41 20.35 13.26
CA LYS A 347 22.72 19.70 13.02
C LYS A 347 22.58 18.20 12.83
N GLN A 348 21.76 17.52 13.62
CA GLN A 348 21.51 16.09 13.45
C GLN A 348 20.83 15.78 12.12
N ILE A 349 19.83 16.58 11.72
CA ILE A 349 19.15 16.40 10.43
C ILE A 349 20.11 16.65 9.27
N ALA A 350 20.86 17.76 9.30
CA ALA A 350 21.80 18.12 8.25
C ALA A 350 22.97 17.14 8.08
N SER A 351 23.37 16.47 9.17
CA SER A 351 24.40 15.43 9.15
C SER A 351 23.86 14.07 8.67
N ALA A 352 22.59 13.77 8.95
CA ALA A 352 22.03 12.45 8.68
C ALA A 352 21.43 12.33 7.28
N VAL A 353 20.78 13.38 6.78
CA VAL A 353 20.00 13.33 5.54
C VAL A 353 20.84 13.90 4.40
N ASP A 354 21.00 13.14 3.32
CA ASP A 354 21.71 13.60 2.12
C ASP A 354 20.75 14.22 1.09
N LEU A 355 19.56 13.62 0.94
CA LEU A 355 18.64 13.95 -0.15
C LEU A 355 17.18 13.96 0.30
N ILE A 356 16.42 14.94 -0.18
CA ILE A 356 14.96 14.99 -0.07
C ILE A 356 14.33 14.87 -1.44
N VAL A 357 13.41 13.91 -1.61
CA VAL A 357 12.66 13.68 -2.85
C VAL A 357 11.19 14.02 -2.62
N GLN A 358 10.73 15.13 -3.19
CA GLN A 358 9.37 15.62 -3.01
C GLN A 358 8.43 15.02 -4.07
N GLN A 359 7.49 14.20 -3.62
CA GLN A 359 6.43 13.60 -4.41
C GLN A 359 5.10 14.32 -4.20
N THR A 360 4.45 14.76 -5.27
CA THR A 360 3.19 15.51 -5.21
C THR A 360 2.13 14.89 -6.12
N ARG A 361 0.88 14.82 -5.62
CA ARG A 361 -0.31 14.59 -6.45
C ARG A 361 -0.77 15.94 -7.01
N LEU A 362 -0.66 16.12 -8.32
CA LEU A 362 -1.07 17.33 -9.00
C LEU A 362 -2.60 17.39 -9.14
N LYS A 363 -3.13 18.56 -9.53
CA LYS A 363 -4.59 18.80 -9.62
C LYS A 363 -5.30 17.90 -10.62
N ASP A 364 -4.59 17.40 -11.63
CA ASP A 364 -5.10 16.45 -12.62
C ASP A 364 -5.07 14.99 -12.14
N GLY A 365 -4.67 14.76 -10.88
CA GLY A 365 -4.54 13.44 -10.28
C GLY A 365 -3.22 12.73 -10.56
N SER A 366 -2.39 13.25 -11.46
CA SER A 366 -1.08 12.68 -11.75
C SER A 366 -0.15 12.81 -10.53
N ARG A 367 0.73 11.83 -10.35
CA ARG A 367 1.72 11.80 -9.27
C ARG A 367 3.10 12.06 -9.87
N LYS A 368 3.79 13.10 -9.41
CA LYS A 368 5.11 13.49 -9.95
C LYS A 368 6.10 13.81 -8.86
N VAL A 369 7.37 13.49 -9.10
CA VAL A 369 8.51 13.97 -8.31
C VAL A 369 8.74 15.42 -8.71
N VAL A 370 8.36 16.36 -7.83
CA VAL A 370 8.41 17.78 -8.15
C VAL A 370 9.70 18.48 -7.75
N ALA A 371 10.47 17.88 -6.84
CA ALA A 371 11.79 18.35 -6.48
C ALA A 371 12.66 17.19 -5.99
N VAL A 372 13.94 17.27 -6.29
CA VAL A 372 14.99 16.45 -5.68
C VAL A 372 16.04 17.42 -5.17
N SER A 373 16.15 17.54 -3.85
CA SER A 373 16.95 18.57 -3.19
C SER A 373 18.03 17.92 -2.32
N GLU A 374 19.28 18.29 -2.54
CA GLU A 374 20.41 17.94 -1.66
C GLU A 374 20.32 18.76 -0.36
N VAL A 375 20.64 18.12 0.76
CA VAL A 375 20.89 18.78 2.04
C VAL A 375 22.36 19.15 2.10
N ALA A 376 22.68 20.41 1.81
CA ALA A 376 24.04 20.89 1.58
C ALA A 376 24.76 21.35 2.87
N GLY A 377 24.34 20.85 4.03
CA GLY A 377 24.85 21.26 5.34
C GLY A 377 24.09 22.45 5.93
N MET A 378 24.79 23.31 6.68
CA MET A 378 24.19 24.41 7.45
C MET A 378 24.93 25.73 7.27
N GLU A 379 24.16 26.83 7.31
CA GLU A 379 24.66 28.19 7.46
C GLU A 379 24.04 28.79 8.74
N GLY A 380 24.86 28.99 9.77
CA GLY A 380 24.37 29.28 11.12
C GLY A 380 23.45 28.15 11.62
N ASP A 381 22.21 28.50 11.98
CA ASP A 381 21.21 27.54 12.47
C ASP A 381 20.27 27.02 11.36
N THR A 382 20.48 27.45 10.11
CA THR A 382 19.61 27.11 8.97
C THR A 382 20.24 26.00 8.14
N ILE A 383 19.46 24.95 7.87
CA ILE A 383 19.84 23.89 6.93
C ILE A 383 19.73 24.41 5.50
N ILE A 384 20.78 24.24 4.71
CA ILE A 384 20.83 24.67 3.31
C ILE A 384 20.34 23.55 2.40
N LEU A 385 19.43 23.88 1.48
CA LEU A 385 18.93 22.97 0.45
C LEU A 385 19.35 23.45 -0.93
N SER A 386 19.81 22.51 -1.76
CA SER A 386 20.18 22.73 -3.15
C SER A 386 19.29 21.88 -4.07
N ASP A 387 18.41 22.51 -4.84
CA ASP A 387 17.53 21.77 -5.78
C ASP A 387 18.37 21.25 -6.95
N ILE A 388 18.48 19.92 -7.10
CA ILE A 388 19.16 19.27 -8.23
C ILE A 388 18.18 19.09 -9.40
N PHE A 389 16.93 18.73 -9.09
CA PHE A 389 15.83 18.64 -10.05
C PHE A 389 14.63 19.42 -9.55
N LYS A 390 13.92 20.09 -10.45
CA LYS A 390 12.71 20.86 -10.13
C LYS A 390 11.66 20.74 -11.23
N PHE A 391 10.41 20.58 -10.83
CA PHE A 391 9.28 20.50 -11.76
C PHE A 391 8.96 21.86 -12.35
N LYS A 392 8.89 21.89 -13.67
CA LYS A 392 8.49 23.05 -14.44
C LYS A 392 7.18 22.75 -15.15
N GLN A 393 6.14 23.44 -14.73
CA GLN A 393 4.86 23.40 -15.41
C GLN A 393 4.92 24.28 -16.65
N GLU A 394 4.71 23.69 -17.82
CA GLU A 394 4.64 24.40 -19.10
C GLU A 394 3.23 24.89 -19.41
N GLY A 395 2.21 24.20 -18.90
CA GLY A 395 0.82 24.59 -19.11
C GLY A 395 -0.18 23.54 -18.68
N ILE A 396 -1.42 23.69 -19.14
CA ILE A 396 -2.51 22.73 -18.94
C ILE A 396 -3.15 22.47 -20.32
N ARG A 397 -3.33 21.20 -20.69
CA ARG A 397 -4.02 20.80 -21.92
C ARG A 397 -5.04 19.72 -21.58
N ASP A 398 -6.28 19.91 -22.00
CA ASP A 398 -7.40 18.97 -21.74
C ASP A 398 -7.54 18.57 -20.26
N GLY A 399 -7.34 19.54 -19.35
CA GLY A 399 -7.39 19.32 -17.91
C GLY A 399 -6.16 18.58 -17.32
N LYS A 400 -5.20 18.18 -18.15
CA LYS A 400 -3.93 17.57 -17.73
C LYS A 400 -2.83 18.61 -17.61
N ILE A 401 -2.02 18.50 -16.56
CA ILE A 401 -0.87 19.36 -16.33
C ILE A 401 0.28 18.89 -17.20
N ILE A 402 0.74 19.76 -18.08
CA ILE A 402 1.90 19.52 -18.94
C ILE A 402 3.11 20.15 -18.28
N GLY A 403 4.12 19.32 -18.05
CA GLY A 403 5.36 19.72 -17.41
C GLY A 403 6.21 18.50 -17.09
N GLN A 404 7.48 18.77 -16.90
CA GLN A 404 8.48 17.77 -16.56
C GLN A 404 9.42 18.32 -15.49
N THR A 405 10.02 17.41 -14.75
CA THR A 405 11.06 17.75 -13.80
C THR A 405 12.38 17.87 -14.56
N GLU A 406 12.94 19.08 -14.54
CA GLU A 406 14.18 19.43 -15.24
C GLU A 406 15.33 19.51 -14.21
N PRO A 407 16.56 19.15 -14.61
CA PRO A 407 17.73 19.46 -13.80
C PRO A 407 17.95 20.97 -13.71
N THR A 408 18.46 21.44 -12.58
CA THR A 408 18.70 22.87 -12.33
C THR A 408 20.05 23.37 -12.85
N GLY A 409 20.92 22.48 -13.31
CA GLY A 409 22.32 22.78 -13.63
C GLY A 409 23.29 22.57 -12.46
N LEU A 410 22.78 22.35 -11.25
CA LEU A 410 23.60 22.13 -10.06
C LEU A 410 24.06 20.68 -9.98
N ARG A 411 25.33 20.49 -9.63
CA ARG A 411 25.89 19.18 -9.27
C ARG A 411 25.95 19.08 -7.75
N PRO A 412 25.53 17.95 -7.16
CA PRO A 412 25.57 17.79 -5.72
C PRO A 412 27.01 17.71 -5.23
N MET A 413 27.24 18.11 -3.97
CA MET A 413 28.56 18.05 -3.34
C MET A 413 29.04 16.61 -3.15
N PHE A 414 28.12 15.66 -2.97
CA PHE A 414 28.45 14.23 -2.91
C PHE A 414 28.70 13.57 -4.28
N ALA A 415 28.79 14.33 -5.37
CA ALA A 415 29.02 13.76 -6.71
C ALA A 415 30.31 12.91 -6.80
N SER A 416 31.38 13.31 -6.12
CA SER A 416 32.62 12.50 -6.07
C SER A 416 32.40 11.14 -5.44
N LYS A 417 31.58 11.04 -4.38
CA LYS A 417 31.19 9.75 -3.76
C LYS A 417 30.48 8.84 -4.76
N LEU A 418 29.66 9.41 -5.64
CA LEU A 418 29.00 8.65 -6.72
C LEU A 418 30.03 8.12 -7.73
N GLU A 419 30.96 8.97 -8.16
CA GLU A 419 32.02 8.61 -9.12
C GLU A 419 32.96 7.52 -8.56
N ASP A 420 33.35 7.64 -7.29
CA ASP A 420 34.20 6.66 -6.58
C ASP A 420 33.53 5.29 -6.47
N ALA A 421 32.19 5.26 -6.36
CA ALA A 421 31.39 4.04 -6.40
C ALA A 421 31.10 3.53 -7.83
N GLY A 422 31.67 4.17 -8.85
CA GLY A 422 31.55 3.76 -10.26
C GLY A 422 30.37 4.39 -11.02
N PHE A 423 29.58 5.27 -10.40
CA PHE A 423 28.49 5.98 -11.06
C PHE A 423 28.98 7.25 -11.74
N LYS A 424 29.37 7.13 -13.01
CA LYS A 424 29.78 8.26 -13.85
C LYS A 424 28.57 8.91 -14.52
N LEU A 425 27.86 9.75 -13.77
CA LEU A 425 26.71 10.49 -14.28
C LEU A 425 27.15 11.55 -15.28
N GLY A 426 26.65 11.45 -16.52
CA GLY A 426 26.95 12.40 -17.59
C GLY A 426 26.48 13.81 -17.26
N ALA A 427 27.08 14.81 -17.92
CA ALA A 427 26.71 16.22 -17.70
C ALA A 427 25.25 16.51 -18.11
N ASP A 428 24.71 15.71 -19.03
CA ASP A 428 23.31 15.71 -19.48
C ASP A 428 22.32 15.35 -18.36
N VAL A 429 22.71 14.52 -17.39
CA VAL A 429 21.90 14.23 -16.19
C VAL A 429 21.56 15.52 -15.44
N PHE A 430 22.51 16.45 -15.40
CA PHE A 430 22.41 17.76 -14.75
C PHE A 430 22.09 18.90 -15.73
N GLY A 431 21.61 18.60 -16.94
CA GLY A 431 21.08 19.60 -17.87
C GLY A 431 22.09 20.19 -18.87
N ALA A 432 23.32 19.68 -18.94
CA ALA A 432 24.25 20.11 -19.98
C ALA A 432 23.85 19.51 -21.33
N ASN A 433 23.30 20.34 -22.22
CA ASN A 433 22.97 19.92 -23.58
C ASN A 433 24.18 20.12 -24.50
N ILE A 434 24.92 19.04 -24.76
CA ILE A 434 26.14 19.05 -25.60
C ILE A 434 25.86 19.67 -26.98
N SER A 435 24.67 19.44 -27.55
CA SER A 435 24.25 19.99 -28.84
C SER A 435 24.10 21.51 -28.83
N GLU A 436 23.54 22.09 -27.76
CA GLU A 436 23.41 23.55 -27.59
C GLU A 436 24.76 24.21 -27.24
N MET A 437 25.59 23.54 -26.46
CA MET A 437 26.95 24.01 -26.16
C MET A 437 27.85 24.01 -27.41
N LEU A 438 27.72 23.01 -28.28
CA LEU A 438 28.44 22.97 -29.56
C LEU A 438 27.87 23.97 -30.58
N ALA A 439 26.55 24.17 -30.63
CA ALA A 439 25.91 25.17 -31.49
C ALA A 439 26.27 26.61 -31.10
N SER A 440 26.27 26.92 -29.80
CA SER A 440 26.69 28.23 -29.27
C SER A 440 28.18 28.51 -29.51
N ASN A 441 29.05 27.50 -29.42
CA ASN A 441 30.46 27.62 -29.76
C ASN A 441 30.72 27.83 -31.26
N ARG A 442 29.93 27.19 -32.15
CA ARG A 442 29.99 27.48 -33.60
C ARG A 442 29.54 28.91 -33.93
N ASN A 443 28.49 29.40 -33.27
CA ASN A 443 28.03 30.79 -33.44
C ASN A 443 29.01 31.83 -32.87
N ARG A 444 29.68 31.55 -31.76
CA ARG A 444 30.77 32.40 -31.23
C ARG A 444 31.99 32.47 -32.16
N LYS A 445 32.37 31.35 -32.80
CA LYS A 445 33.46 31.34 -33.81
C LYS A 445 33.08 32.08 -35.10
N ARG A 446 31.80 32.08 -35.49
CA ARG A 446 31.28 32.85 -36.64
C ARG A 446 31.17 34.35 -36.39
N ARG A 447 31.00 34.80 -35.15
CA ARG A 447 30.96 36.23 -34.77
C ARG A 447 32.33 36.87 -34.53
N ARG A 448 33.39 36.05 -34.45
CA ARG A 448 34.79 36.48 -34.28
C ARG A 448 35.59 36.46 -35.59
N ARG A 449 34.96 36.07 -36.69
CA ARG A 449 35.42 36.27 -38.07
C ARG A 449 34.52 37.31 -38.69
#